data_AF-A0A9W5VW03-F1
#
_entry.id   AF-A0A9W5VW03-F1
#
_cell.length_a   1.000
_cell.length_b   1.000
_cell.length_c   1.000
_cell.angle_alpha   90.00
_cell.angle_beta   90.00
_cell.angle_gamma   90.00
#
_symmetry.space_group_name_H-M   'P 1'
#
loop_
_entity.id
_entity.type
_entity.pdbx_description
1 polymer ?
#
loop_
_entity_poly.entity_id
_entity_poly.type
_entity_poly.pdbx_seq_one_letter_code
_entity_poly.pdbx_strand_id
1 'polypeptide(L)'
;MSRRITSRTRARKRAVDTIFEADQKGELTPEGLRQILSARREVTAAQTPLPDYAIKVVEGVADRLYELDELLVLHTTTRDFDRLPSTDRAILRVGAWEIVWNEDVPSVTAIDEAVTLAKDISTDESPGVVNAILDAVLKDAARVRETDDALAAALAPREEAAMEDFGAVDEPAANPLDESSEQLNNP
;
A
#
# COMPACT_ATOMS: atom_id res chain seq x y z
N MET A 1 26.96 -21.35 -8.06
CA MET A 1 25.80 -22.25 -8.31
C MET A 1 24.63 -21.40 -8.77
N SER A 2 24.03 -21.69 -9.92
CA SER A 2 22.87 -20.95 -10.44
C SER A 2 21.61 -21.35 -9.65
N ARG A 3 21.00 -20.39 -8.92
CA ARG A 3 19.77 -20.61 -8.15
C ARG A 3 18.61 -20.80 -9.13
N ARG A 4 17.78 -21.83 -8.96
CA ARG A 4 16.60 -22.04 -9.81
C ARG A 4 15.62 -20.89 -9.63
N ILE A 5 15.26 -20.23 -10.73
CA ILE A 5 14.19 -19.23 -10.77
C ILE A 5 12.86 -19.91 -10.40
N THR A 6 12.26 -19.49 -9.28
CA THR A 6 10.97 -20.02 -8.83
C THR A 6 9.80 -19.30 -9.52
N SER A 7 8.58 -19.83 -9.38
CA SER A 7 7.37 -19.13 -9.83
C SER A 7 7.21 -17.76 -9.15
N ARG A 8 7.55 -17.66 -7.85
CA ARG A 8 7.52 -16.41 -7.09
C ARG A 8 8.58 -15.42 -7.56
N THR A 9 9.78 -15.88 -7.87
CA THR A 9 10.84 -15.02 -8.44
C THR A 9 10.38 -14.40 -9.77
N ARG A 10 9.75 -15.18 -10.66
CA ARG A 10 9.16 -14.63 -11.89
C ARG A 10 8.05 -13.64 -11.60
N ALA A 11 7.16 -13.94 -10.65
CA ALA A 11 6.08 -13.04 -10.27
C ALA A 11 6.62 -11.70 -9.71
N ARG A 12 7.66 -11.72 -8.87
CA ARG A 12 8.33 -10.50 -8.39
C ARG A 12 8.91 -9.69 -9.54
N LYS A 13 9.60 -10.34 -10.50
CA LYS A 13 10.10 -9.67 -11.70
C LYS A 13 8.98 -8.97 -12.47
N ARG A 14 7.82 -9.63 -12.63
CA ARG A 14 6.65 -9.02 -13.27
C ARG A 14 6.06 -7.85 -12.47
N ALA A 15 6.10 -7.90 -11.14
CA ALA A 15 5.72 -6.77 -10.29
C ALA A 15 6.70 -5.58 -10.46
N VAL A 16 8.01 -5.85 -10.43
CA VAL A 16 9.07 -4.86 -10.70
C VAL A 16 8.88 -4.22 -12.07
N ASP A 17 8.65 -5.01 -13.13
CA ASP A 17 8.40 -4.49 -14.48
C ASP A 17 7.20 -3.53 -14.52
N THR A 18 6.19 -3.76 -13.68
CA THR A 18 4.94 -2.97 -13.62
C THR A 18 5.18 -1.65 -12.89
N ILE A 19 5.86 -1.69 -11.75
CA ILE A 19 6.23 -0.50 -10.97
C ILE A 19 7.21 0.38 -11.74
N PHE A 20 8.21 -0.24 -12.39
CA PHE A 20 9.16 0.44 -13.26
C PHE A 20 8.45 1.15 -14.42
N GLU A 21 7.48 0.50 -15.06
CA GLU A 21 6.72 1.12 -16.15
C GLU A 21 5.97 2.38 -15.68
N ALA A 22 5.34 2.33 -14.51
CA ALA A 22 4.65 3.50 -13.94
C ALA A 22 5.64 4.65 -13.65
N ASP A 23 6.81 4.35 -13.09
CA ASP A 23 7.88 5.33 -12.86
C ASP A 23 8.35 5.99 -14.17
N GLN A 24 8.63 5.17 -15.20
CA GLN A 24 9.09 5.66 -16.50
C GLN A 24 8.04 6.51 -17.24
N LYS A 25 6.75 6.33 -16.96
CA LYS A 25 5.66 7.15 -17.51
C LYS A 25 5.40 8.43 -16.69
N GLY A 26 6.04 8.60 -15.53
CA GLY A 26 5.74 9.68 -14.60
C GLY A 26 4.41 9.49 -13.87
N GLU A 27 3.89 8.26 -13.84
CA GLU A 27 2.60 7.88 -13.26
C GLU A 27 2.79 7.07 -11.97
N LEU A 28 3.94 7.22 -11.29
CA LEU A 28 4.21 6.53 -10.03
C LEU A 28 3.40 7.15 -8.89
N THR A 29 2.13 6.80 -8.87
CA THR A 29 1.11 7.13 -7.88
C THR A 29 0.31 5.87 -7.58
N PRO A 30 -0.43 5.81 -6.46
CA PRO A 30 -1.31 4.67 -6.19
C PRO A 30 -2.28 4.39 -7.35
N GLU A 31 -2.86 5.44 -7.90
CA GLU A 31 -3.81 5.34 -9.02
C GLU A 31 -3.11 4.89 -10.32
N GLY A 32 -1.98 5.50 -10.66
CA GLY A 32 -1.23 5.12 -11.86
C GLY A 32 -0.74 3.67 -11.82
N LEU A 33 -0.28 3.18 -10.66
CA LEU A 33 0.07 1.76 -10.49
C LEU A 33 -1.13 0.84 -10.76
N ARG A 34 -2.32 1.16 -10.24
CA ARG A 34 -3.54 0.39 -10.49
C ARG A 34 -3.99 0.47 -11.94
N GLN A 35 -3.82 1.60 -12.61
CA GLN A 35 -4.11 1.75 -14.04
C GLN A 35 -3.19 0.88 -14.90
N ILE A 36 -1.87 0.93 -14.68
CA ILE A 36 -0.92 0.07 -15.40
C ILE A 36 -1.20 -1.41 -15.11
N LEU A 37 -1.51 -1.74 -13.85
CA LEU A 37 -1.88 -3.10 -13.47
C LEU A 37 -3.14 -3.57 -14.21
N SER A 38 -4.18 -2.75 -14.27
CA SER A 38 -5.43 -3.04 -15.01
C SER A 38 -5.14 -3.28 -16.49
N ALA A 39 -4.37 -2.39 -17.13
CA ALA A 39 -3.99 -2.54 -18.53
C ALA A 39 -3.21 -3.84 -18.80
N ARG A 40 -2.34 -4.27 -17.87
CA ARG A 40 -1.61 -5.55 -17.99
C ARG A 40 -2.46 -6.78 -17.68
N ARG A 41 -3.60 -6.62 -17.00
CA ARG A 41 -4.60 -7.68 -16.80
C ARG A 41 -5.45 -7.90 -18.05
N GLU A 42 -5.57 -6.92 -18.93
CA GLU A 42 -6.24 -7.08 -20.22
C GLU A 42 -5.44 -8.08 -21.09
N VAL A 43 -5.87 -9.34 -21.07
CA VAL A 43 -5.21 -10.42 -21.80
C VAL A 43 -5.45 -10.22 -23.30
N THR A 44 -4.43 -9.71 -24.00
CA THR A 44 -4.36 -9.82 -25.46
C THR A 44 -3.82 -11.20 -25.84
N ALA A 45 -4.15 -11.70 -27.03
CA ALA A 45 -3.73 -13.02 -27.51
C ALA A 45 -2.18 -13.24 -27.52
N ALA A 46 -1.40 -12.17 -27.37
CA ALA A 46 0.06 -12.19 -27.40
C ALA A 46 0.73 -12.06 -26.01
N GLN A 47 -0.03 -11.84 -24.93
CA GLN A 47 0.55 -11.55 -23.61
C GLN A 47 0.23 -12.63 -22.58
N THR A 48 1.26 -13.09 -21.87
CA THR A 48 1.11 -13.96 -20.70
C THR A 48 0.44 -13.17 -19.57
N PRO A 49 -0.64 -13.69 -18.97
CA PRO A 49 -1.28 -13.06 -17.83
C PRO A 49 -0.29 -12.80 -16.68
N LEU A 50 -0.49 -11.69 -15.98
CA LEU A 50 0.23 -11.40 -14.75
C LEU A 50 -0.07 -12.49 -13.71
N PRO A 51 0.95 -13.08 -13.06
CA PRO A 51 0.73 -14.01 -11.96
C PRO A 51 0.00 -13.32 -10.79
N ASP A 52 -0.89 -14.02 -10.10
CA ASP A 52 -1.65 -13.50 -8.96
C ASP A 52 -0.75 -12.89 -7.88
N TYR A 53 0.43 -13.49 -7.67
CA TYR A 53 1.38 -12.95 -6.72
C TYR A 53 1.98 -11.60 -7.16
N ALA A 54 2.21 -11.40 -8.45
CA ALA A 54 2.66 -10.12 -8.98
C ALA A 54 1.57 -9.05 -8.77
N ILE A 55 0.32 -9.43 -9.00
CA ILE A 55 -0.85 -8.57 -8.75
C ILE A 55 -0.90 -8.17 -7.26
N LYS A 56 -0.83 -9.13 -6.34
CA LYS A 56 -0.83 -8.87 -4.88
C LYS A 56 0.25 -7.86 -4.48
N VAL A 57 1.48 -8.04 -5.00
CA VAL A 57 2.60 -7.13 -4.72
C VAL A 57 2.31 -5.73 -5.24
N VAL A 58 1.85 -5.57 -6.48
CA VAL A 58 1.61 -4.24 -7.06
C VAL A 58 0.48 -3.51 -6.35
N GLU A 59 -0.62 -4.19 -6.02
CA GLU A 59 -1.72 -3.61 -5.23
C GLU A 59 -1.21 -3.16 -3.85
N GLY A 60 -0.48 -4.03 -3.15
CA GLY A 60 0.04 -3.70 -1.83
C GLY A 60 1.06 -2.55 -1.85
N VAL A 61 1.90 -2.46 -2.89
CA VAL A 61 2.78 -1.31 -3.11
C VAL A 61 1.96 -0.05 -3.39
N ALA A 62 0.89 -0.13 -4.19
CA ALA A 62 0.02 1.01 -4.47
C ALA A 62 -0.68 1.52 -3.20
N ASP A 63 -1.14 0.63 -2.32
CA ASP A 63 -1.80 0.97 -1.06
C ASP A 63 -0.86 1.72 -0.10
N ARG A 64 0.44 1.43 -0.13
CA ARG A 64 1.44 1.94 0.82
C ARG A 64 2.56 2.76 0.15
N LEU A 65 2.36 3.25 -1.07
CA LEU A 65 3.44 3.80 -1.90
C LEU A 65 4.21 4.93 -1.20
N TYR A 66 3.49 5.87 -0.58
CA TYR A 66 4.12 7.03 0.06
C TYR A 66 4.87 6.63 1.33
N GLU A 67 4.29 5.74 2.14
CA GLU A 67 4.93 5.21 3.35
C GLU A 67 6.19 4.39 3.01
N LEU A 68 6.13 3.61 1.93
CA LEU A 68 7.27 2.89 1.36
C LEU A 68 8.40 3.84 0.95
N ASP A 69 8.07 4.88 0.20
CA ASP A 69 9.07 5.83 -0.29
C ASP A 69 9.69 6.62 0.87
N GLU A 70 8.91 7.03 1.87
CA GLU A 70 9.45 7.65 3.09
C GLU A 70 10.39 6.72 3.85
N LEU A 71 10.01 5.45 4.02
CA LEU A 71 10.83 4.45 4.70
C LEU A 71 12.14 4.17 3.94
N LEU A 72 12.09 4.08 2.62
CA LEU A 72 13.27 3.89 1.78
C LEU A 72 14.18 5.11 1.79
N VAL A 73 13.61 6.31 1.75
CA VAL A 73 14.34 7.57 1.82
C VAL A 73 15.02 7.74 3.19
N LEU A 74 14.41 7.28 4.29
CA LEU A 74 15.01 7.34 5.62
C LEU A 74 16.32 6.52 5.72
N HIS A 75 16.40 5.41 5.00
CA HIS A 75 17.56 4.51 4.99
C HIS A 75 18.50 4.76 3.81
N THR A 76 18.27 5.85 3.08
CA THR A 76 19.17 6.39 2.06
C THR A 76 19.38 7.87 2.37
N THR A 77 20.17 8.61 1.59
CA THR A 77 19.98 10.06 1.58
C THR A 77 18.99 10.39 0.47
N THR A 78 18.14 11.41 0.65
CA THR A 78 17.15 11.84 -0.38
C THR A 78 17.81 12.05 -1.74
N ARG A 79 19.01 12.64 -1.76
CA ARG A 79 19.79 12.87 -2.99
C ARG A 79 20.31 11.58 -3.61
N ASP A 80 20.52 10.53 -2.84
CA ASP A 80 21.01 9.24 -3.31
C ASP A 80 19.87 8.34 -3.78
N PHE A 81 18.68 8.40 -3.16
CA PHE A 81 17.52 7.59 -3.57
C PHE A 81 17.07 7.90 -5.00
N ASP A 82 16.90 9.18 -5.33
CA ASP A 82 16.49 9.62 -6.67
C ASP A 82 17.54 9.31 -7.74
N ARG A 83 18.80 9.10 -7.33
CA ARG A 83 19.92 8.73 -8.22
C ARG A 83 20.03 7.24 -8.46
N LEU A 84 19.36 6.41 -7.66
CA LEU A 84 19.32 4.97 -7.92
C LEU A 84 18.71 4.72 -9.30
N PRO A 85 19.16 3.68 -10.02
CA PRO A 85 18.45 3.21 -11.22
C PRO A 85 16.96 3.03 -10.91
N SER A 86 16.07 3.43 -11.82
CA SER A 86 14.62 3.25 -11.63
C SER A 86 14.26 1.78 -11.36
N THR A 87 15.02 0.85 -11.94
CA THR A 87 14.93 -0.60 -11.66
C THR A 87 15.22 -0.93 -10.19
N ASP A 88 16.27 -0.34 -9.60
CA ASP A 88 16.64 -0.57 -8.19
C ASP A 88 15.56 -0.01 -7.27
N ARG A 89 15.04 1.19 -7.55
CA ARG A 89 13.91 1.74 -6.77
C ARG A 89 12.68 0.84 -6.84
N ALA A 90 12.36 0.30 -8.01
CA ALA A 90 11.25 -0.65 -8.15
C ALA A 90 11.48 -1.97 -7.38
N ILE A 91 12.71 -2.51 -7.41
CA ILE A 91 13.09 -3.69 -6.62
C ILE A 91 12.98 -3.40 -5.12
N LEU A 92 13.47 -2.25 -4.67
CA LEU A 92 13.41 -1.82 -3.28
C LEU A 92 11.97 -1.70 -2.78
N ARG A 93 11.06 -1.12 -3.57
CA ARG A 93 9.63 -1.03 -3.23
C ARG A 93 8.99 -2.41 -3.06
N VAL A 94 9.28 -3.35 -3.97
CA VAL A 94 8.80 -4.74 -3.85
C VAL A 94 9.35 -5.42 -2.60
N GLY A 95 10.67 -5.35 -2.38
CA GLY A 95 11.33 -5.99 -1.24
C GLY A 95 10.90 -5.40 0.10
N ALA A 96 10.85 -4.07 0.22
CA ALA A 96 10.39 -3.39 1.41
C ALA A 96 8.93 -3.71 1.72
N TRP A 97 8.07 -3.74 0.69
CA TRP A 97 6.67 -4.11 0.89
C TRP A 97 6.53 -5.53 1.45
N GLU A 98 7.29 -6.48 0.89
CA GLU A 98 7.29 -7.86 1.39
C GLU A 98 7.77 -7.95 2.84
N ILE A 99 8.82 -7.21 3.21
CA ILE A 99 9.39 -7.22 4.57
C ILE A 99 8.41 -6.68 5.62
N VAL A 100 7.66 -5.64 5.27
CA VAL A 100 6.83 -4.91 6.23
C VAL A 100 5.43 -5.50 6.31
N TRP A 101 4.77 -5.73 5.17
CA TRP A 101 3.32 -6.02 5.11
C TRP A 101 2.95 -7.40 4.55
N ASN A 102 3.91 -8.24 4.19
CA ASN A 102 3.63 -9.58 3.66
C ASN A 102 4.13 -10.69 4.57
N GLU A 103 3.31 -11.04 5.56
CA GLU A 103 3.62 -12.07 6.55
C GLU A 103 3.83 -13.48 5.95
N ASP A 104 3.34 -13.73 4.73
CA ASP A 104 3.55 -14.98 4.01
C ASP A 104 5.01 -15.18 3.54
N VAL A 105 5.84 -14.12 3.60
CA VAL A 105 7.22 -14.14 3.12
C VAL A 105 8.18 -13.83 4.27
N PRO A 106 9.05 -14.77 4.64
CA PRO A 106 10.11 -14.46 5.59
C PRO A 106 10.99 -13.31 5.08
N SER A 107 11.26 -12.32 5.94
CA SER A 107 12.03 -11.12 5.58
C SER A 107 13.36 -11.43 4.91
N VAL A 108 14.09 -12.43 5.41
CA VAL A 108 15.37 -12.88 4.81
C VAL A 108 15.18 -13.37 3.37
N THR A 109 14.06 -14.05 3.10
CA THR A 109 13.72 -14.51 1.74
C THR A 109 13.36 -13.34 0.83
N ALA A 110 12.64 -12.32 1.33
CA ALA A 110 12.35 -11.11 0.57
C ALA A 110 13.64 -10.39 0.14
N ILE A 111 14.60 -10.23 1.08
CA ILE A 111 15.91 -9.63 0.81
C ILE A 111 16.69 -10.45 -0.23
N ASP A 112 16.82 -11.76 -0.01
CA ASP A 112 17.51 -12.69 -0.93
C ASP A 112 16.97 -12.59 -2.37
N GLU A 113 15.65 -12.50 -2.51
CA GLU A 113 14.97 -12.43 -3.80
C GLU A 113 15.18 -11.07 -4.45
N ALA A 114 15.10 -9.97 -3.69
CA ALA A 114 15.39 -8.63 -4.18
C ALA A 114 16.84 -8.50 -4.68
N VAL A 115 17.81 -9.02 -3.92
CA VAL A 115 19.23 -9.07 -4.32
C VAL A 115 19.42 -9.93 -5.57
N THR A 116 18.69 -11.04 -5.68
CA THR A 116 18.73 -11.90 -6.87
C THR A 116 18.18 -11.18 -8.10
N LEU A 117 17.09 -10.41 -7.95
CA LEU A 117 16.55 -9.59 -9.04
C LEU A 117 17.53 -8.48 -9.44
N ALA A 118 18.16 -7.80 -8.48
CA ALA A 118 19.16 -6.77 -8.78
C ALA A 118 20.31 -7.32 -9.63
N LYS A 119 20.75 -8.56 -9.35
CA LYS A 119 21.77 -9.27 -10.17
C LYS A 119 21.30 -9.60 -11.59
N ASP A 120 20.00 -9.84 -11.77
CA ASP A 120 19.43 -10.29 -13.05
C ASP A 120 19.08 -9.13 -13.98
N ILE A 121 18.61 -8.01 -13.44
CA ILE A 121 18.00 -6.93 -14.23
C ILE A 121 18.55 -5.52 -13.97
N SER A 122 19.59 -5.37 -13.15
CA SER A 122 20.19 -4.07 -12.84
C SER A 122 21.70 -4.06 -13.08
N THR A 123 22.45 -3.23 -12.35
CA THR A 123 23.90 -3.07 -12.50
C THR A 123 24.70 -4.02 -11.59
N ASP A 124 26.01 -4.15 -11.83
CA ASP A 124 26.88 -5.00 -11.01
C ASP A 124 27.00 -4.53 -9.55
N GLU A 125 26.78 -3.23 -9.28
CA GLU A 125 26.84 -2.64 -7.93
C GLU A 125 25.50 -2.76 -7.18
N SER A 126 24.38 -2.84 -7.93
CA SER A 126 23.02 -2.85 -7.39
C SER A 126 22.74 -3.92 -6.32
N PRO A 127 23.24 -5.18 -6.41
CA PRO A 127 22.94 -6.20 -5.41
C PRO A 127 23.41 -5.83 -4.01
N GLY A 128 24.57 -5.17 -3.88
CA GLY A 128 25.11 -4.73 -2.60
C GLY A 128 24.29 -3.58 -2.00
N VAL A 129 23.92 -2.62 -2.85
CA VAL A 129 23.10 -1.45 -2.46
C VAL A 129 21.70 -1.91 -2.01
N VAL A 130 21.03 -2.74 -2.80
CA VAL A 130 19.70 -3.28 -2.46
C VAL A 130 19.73 -4.05 -1.15
N ASN A 131 20.74 -4.91 -0.94
CA ASN A 131 20.88 -5.65 0.31
C ASN A 131 21.01 -4.70 1.51
N ALA A 132 21.91 -3.72 1.43
CA ALA A 132 22.18 -2.80 2.53
C ALA A 132 20.95 -1.97 2.93
N ILE A 133 20.18 -1.48 1.95
CA ILE A 133 18.97 -0.69 2.21
C ILE A 133 17.88 -1.57 2.83
N LEU A 134 17.63 -2.76 2.29
CA LEU A 134 16.59 -3.64 2.82
C LEU A 134 16.93 -4.21 4.20
N ASP A 135 18.21 -4.45 4.50
CA ASP A 135 18.68 -4.79 5.85
C ASP A 135 18.42 -3.65 6.85
N ALA A 136 18.50 -2.39 6.40
CA ALA A 136 18.16 -1.24 7.23
C ALA A 136 16.63 -1.14 7.44
N VAL A 137 15.84 -1.28 6.38
CA VAL A 137 14.36 -1.34 6.44
C VAL A 137 13.88 -2.42 7.40
N LEU A 138 14.49 -3.61 7.38
CA LEU A 138 14.13 -4.72 8.27
C LEU A 138 14.21 -4.35 9.75
N LYS A 139 15.14 -3.48 10.16
CA LYS A 139 15.29 -3.05 11.55
C LYS A 139 14.11 -2.19 12.01
N ASP A 140 13.49 -1.47 11.08
CA ASP A 140 12.35 -0.58 11.34
C ASP A 140 11.00 -1.27 11.12
N ALA A 141 10.96 -2.41 10.42
CA ALA A 141 9.73 -3.10 10.04
C ALA A 141 8.81 -3.44 11.21
N ALA A 142 9.36 -3.82 12.37
CA ALA A 142 8.57 -4.11 13.57
C ALA A 142 7.84 -2.87 14.10
N ARG A 143 8.53 -1.71 14.13
CA ARG A 143 7.98 -0.44 14.57
C ARG A 143 6.89 0.07 13.61
N VAL A 144 7.09 -0.11 12.30
CA VAL A 144 6.09 0.26 11.29
C VAL A 144 4.81 -0.56 11.48
N ARG A 145 4.93 -1.90 11.63
CA ARG A 145 3.77 -2.77 11.90
C ARG A 145 3.04 -2.41 13.18
N GLU A 146 3.75 -2.16 14.28
CA GLU A 146 3.13 -1.74 15.54
C GLU A 146 2.33 -0.44 15.38
N THR A 147 2.83 0.50 14.58
CA THR A 147 2.14 1.77 14.29
C THR A 147 0.88 1.54 13.46
N ASP A 148 0.95 0.68 12.44
CA ASP A 148 -0.19 0.29 11.62
C ASP A 148 -1.27 -0.42 12.45
N ASP A 149 -0.88 -1.37 13.31
CA ASP A 149 -1.80 -2.10 14.19
C ASP A 149 -2.51 -1.16 15.16
N ALA A 150 -1.78 -0.20 15.73
CA ALA A 150 -2.34 0.82 16.61
C ALA A 150 -3.32 1.74 15.86
N LEU A 151 -3.00 2.15 14.63
CA LEU A 151 -3.88 2.96 13.80
C LEU A 151 -5.14 2.18 13.40
N ALA A 152 -5.00 0.92 13.00
CA ALA A 152 -6.12 0.04 12.69
C ALA A 152 -7.04 -0.14 13.89
N ALA A 153 -6.49 -0.35 15.09
CA ALA A 153 -7.26 -0.44 16.33
C ALA A 153 -7.98 0.87 16.69
N ALA A 154 -7.37 2.03 16.42
CA ALA A 154 -7.97 3.33 16.67
C ALA A 154 -9.11 3.69 15.69
N LEU A 155 -8.99 3.24 14.43
CA LEU A 155 -9.97 3.46 13.37
C LEU A 155 -11.06 2.38 13.31
N ALA A 156 -10.86 1.25 13.98
CA ALA A 156 -11.87 0.20 14.06
C ALA A 156 -13.19 0.81 14.57
N PRO A 157 -14.33 0.54 13.89
CA PRO A 157 -15.61 1.05 14.33
C PRO A 157 -15.82 0.63 15.78
N ARG A 158 -15.94 1.61 16.67
CA ARG A 158 -16.35 1.35 18.05
C ARG A 158 -17.74 0.74 17.94
N GLU A 159 -17.88 -0.53 18.29
CA GLU A 159 -19.19 -1.17 18.39
C GLU A 159 -20.14 -0.19 19.04
N GLU A 160 -21.25 0.09 18.35
CA GLU A 160 -22.29 1.03 18.74
C GLU A 160 -22.41 1.00 20.25
N ALA A 161 -22.03 2.10 20.91
CA ALA A 161 -22.34 2.30 22.31
C ALA A 161 -23.83 2.01 22.41
N ALA A 162 -24.15 0.87 23.03
CA ALA A 162 -25.51 0.38 23.16
C ALA A 162 -26.35 1.59 23.52
N MET A 163 -27.30 1.91 22.64
CA MET A 163 -28.20 3.03 22.82
C MET A 163 -28.91 2.74 24.14
N GLU A 164 -28.36 3.28 25.23
CA GLU A 164 -28.97 3.17 26.55
C GLU A 164 -30.34 3.81 26.33
N ASP A 165 -31.36 2.99 26.49
CA ASP A 165 -32.76 3.35 26.50
C ASP A 165 -32.90 4.53 27.46
N PHE A 166 -32.82 5.74 26.92
CA PHE A 166 -33.23 6.96 27.61
C PHE A 166 -34.74 6.83 27.72
N GLY A 167 -35.14 6.11 28.77
CA GLY A 167 -36.52 5.80 29.07
C GLY A 167 -37.38 7.04 28.90
N ALA A 168 -38.51 6.83 28.23
CA ALA A 168 -39.52 7.82 27.89
C ALA A 168 -39.50 9.04 28.82
N VAL A 169 -39.01 10.17 28.31
CA VAL A 169 -39.31 11.48 28.90
C VAL A 169 -40.81 11.68 28.75
N ASP A 170 -41.52 11.65 29.88
CA ASP A 170 -42.93 12.03 29.99
C ASP A 170 -43.15 13.35 29.23
N GLU A 171 -44.06 13.34 28.26
CA GLU A 171 -44.54 14.54 27.59
C GLU A 171 -45.06 15.53 28.64
N PRO A 172 -44.57 16.79 28.70
CA PRO A 172 -45.25 17.79 29.48
C PRO A 172 -46.56 18.13 28.76
N ALA A 173 -47.66 17.96 29.49
CA ALA A 173 -49.02 18.26 29.03
C ALA A 173 -49.11 19.60 28.30
N ALA A 174 -49.79 19.58 27.15
CA ALA A 174 -50.14 20.73 26.35
C ALA A 174 -50.71 21.88 27.22
N ASN A 175 -50.18 23.09 27.04
CA ASN A 175 -50.77 24.31 27.58
C ASN A 175 -51.78 24.87 26.56
N PRO A 176 -53.10 24.82 26.79
CA PRO A 176 -54.09 25.31 25.86
C PRO A 176 -54.46 26.74 26.24
N LEU A 177 -53.62 27.71 25.88
CA LEU A 177 -53.98 29.12 25.90
C LEU A 177 -53.32 29.84 24.72
N ASP A 178 -53.92 29.69 23.55
CA ASP A 178 -53.84 30.69 22.49
C ASP A 178 -55.18 30.74 21.72
N GLU A 179 -56.22 31.24 22.39
CA GLU A 179 -57.47 31.68 21.77
C GLU A 179 -57.53 33.21 21.82
N SER A 180 -56.81 33.87 20.91
CA SER A 180 -57.10 35.23 20.41
C SER A 180 -55.94 35.61 19.50
N SER A 181 -56.07 35.80 18.20
CA SER A 181 -57.10 36.57 17.51
C SER A 181 -56.61 36.72 16.09
N GLU A 182 -57.43 36.41 15.09
CA GLU A 182 -57.41 37.09 13.78
C GLU A 182 -58.61 36.62 12.94
N GLN A 183 -59.75 37.25 13.21
CA GLN A 183 -60.80 37.40 12.21
C GLN A 183 -60.32 38.47 11.22
N LEU A 184 -59.66 38.05 10.15
CA LEU A 184 -59.54 38.87 8.94
C LEU A 184 -60.63 38.46 7.96
N ASN A 185 -61.73 39.19 8.10
CA ASN A 185 -62.82 39.31 7.16
C ASN A 185 -62.31 39.94 5.85
N ASN A 186 -62.48 39.28 4.70
CA ASN A 186 -62.99 39.92 3.47
C ASN A 186 -63.35 38.87 2.40
N PRO A 187 -64.36 39.12 1.55
CA PRO A 187 -64.15 39.98 0.38
C PRO A 187 -64.96 41.28 0.35
#